data_AF-A0A5J4RC09-F1
#
_entry.id   AF-A0A5J4RC09-F1
#
_cell.length_a   1.000
_cell.length_b   1.000
_cell.length_c   1.000
_cell.angle_alpha   90.00
_cell.angle_beta   90.00
_cell.angle_gamma   90.00
#
_symmetry.space_group_name_H-M   'P 1'
#
loop_
_entity.id
_entity.type
_entity.pdbx_description
1 polymer ?
#
loop_
_entity_poly.entity_id
_entity_poly.type
_entity_poly.pdbx_seq_one_letter_code
_entity_poly.pdbx_strand_id
1 'polypeptide(L)'
;MANTTTKTPSQAQMAIRIQFSNIASTYQTMAAFFDGAYTPKPHLVNNYNLLLKYNLNKAPVYFTMSEAEAKACVVAPYKVTQGTLRPIKLEVRGDMLISSIRSPEGFSITEDVTTLGEVSRALLSVNMYMKEGIKYLFLT
;
A
#
# COMPACT_ATOMS: atom_id res chain seq x y z
N MET A 1 -26.74 -15.38 -40.13
CA MET A 1 -25.81 -15.76 -39.04
C MET A 1 -24.68 -14.74 -39.04
N ALA A 2 -24.47 -13.99 -37.96
CA ALA A 2 -23.44 -12.94 -37.91
C ALA A 2 -22.07 -13.57 -37.61
N ASN A 3 -21.15 -13.50 -38.57
CA ASN A 3 -19.76 -13.94 -38.40
C ASN A 3 -19.07 -13.04 -37.36
N THR A 4 -18.89 -13.54 -36.14
CA THR A 4 -18.13 -12.82 -35.10
C THR A 4 -16.65 -13.10 -35.32
N THR A 5 -15.99 -12.30 -36.15
CA THR A 5 -14.54 -12.35 -36.33
C THR A 5 -13.86 -11.88 -35.05
N THR A 6 -13.46 -12.78 -34.17
CA THR A 6 -12.68 -12.47 -32.97
C THR A 6 -11.26 -12.10 -33.38
N LYS A 7 -10.98 -10.80 -33.47
CA LYS A 7 -9.62 -10.31 -33.74
C LYS A 7 -8.72 -10.64 -32.54
N THR A 8 -7.65 -11.39 -32.79
CA THR A 8 -6.59 -11.64 -31.80
C THR A 8 -6.00 -10.29 -31.36
N PRO A 9 -5.95 -10.01 -30.04
CA PRO A 9 -5.37 -8.76 -29.56
C PRO A 9 -3.88 -8.68 -29.91
N SER A 10 -3.39 -7.48 -30.21
CA SER A 10 -1.95 -7.25 -30.41
C SER A 10 -1.17 -7.48 -29.10
N GLN A 11 0.15 -7.68 -29.19
CA GLN A 11 1.00 -7.83 -28.00
C GLN A 11 0.87 -6.65 -27.04
N ALA A 12 0.82 -5.42 -27.55
CA ALA A 12 0.60 -4.23 -26.73
C ALA A 12 -0.76 -4.25 -26.01
N GLN A 13 -1.82 -4.74 -26.67
CA GLN A 13 -3.13 -4.90 -26.05
C GLN A 13 -3.13 -5.99 -24.98
N MET A 14 -2.43 -7.11 -25.20
CA MET A 14 -2.26 -8.16 -24.20
C MET A 14 -1.48 -7.68 -22.98
N ALA A 15 -0.39 -6.94 -23.17
CA ALA A 15 0.41 -6.39 -22.07
C ALA A 15 -0.43 -5.50 -21.14
N ILE A 16 -1.26 -4.62 -21.71
CA ILE A 16 -2.18 -3.76 -20.95
C ILE A 16 -3.21 -4.60 -20.17
N ARG A 17 -3.77 -5.65 -20.81
CA ARG A 17 -4.77 -6.53 -20.17
C ARG A 17 -4.17 -7.32 -19.00
N ILE A 18 -2.97 -7.85 -19.16
CA ILE A 18 -2.26 -8.58 -18.09
C ILE A 18 -1.96 -7.63 -16.93
N GLN A 19 -1.41 -6.46 -17.22
CA GLN A 19 -1.10 -5.47 -16.19
C GLN A 19 -2.36 -5.04 -15.43
N PHE A 20 -3.48 -4.82 -16.13
CA PHE A 20 -4.76 -4.49 -15.51
C PHE A 20 -5.21 -5.59 -14.53
N SER A 21 -5.13 -6.85 -14.95
CA SER A 21 -5.47 -8.00 -14.09
C SER A 21 -4.57 -8.05 -12.86
N ASN A 22 -3.26 -7.85 -13.02
CA ASN A 22 -2.30 -7.90 -11.92
C ASN A 22 -2.51 -6.77 -10.90
N ILE A 23 -2.80 -5.55 -11.35
CA ILE A 23 -3.15 -4.43 -10.47
C ILE A 23 -4.47 -4.72 -9.74
N ALA A 24 -5.45 -5.31 -10.42
CA ALA A 24 -6.73 -5.67 -9.81
C ALA A 24 -6.59 -6.74 -8.73
N SER A 25 -5.82 -7.79 -8.98
CA SER A 25 -5.51 -8.81 -7.98
C SER A 25 -4.78 -8.21 -6.78
N THR A 26 -3.79 -7.34 -7.02
CA THR A 26 -3.07 -6.64 -5.94
C THR A 26 -4.02 -5.82 -5.07
N TYR A 27 -4.96 -5.08 -5.70
CA TYR A 27 -5.98 -4.33 -4.96
C TYR A 27 -6.85 -5.23 -4.10
N GLN A 28 -7.31 -6.37 -4.64
CA GLN A 28 -8.14 -7.31 -3.88
C GLN A 28 -7.40 -7.87 -2.65
N THR A 29 -6.14 -8.26 -2.81
CA THR A 29 -5.32 -8.77 -1.69
C THR A 29 -5.07 -7.71 -0.62
N MET A 30 -4.93 -6.44 -1.01
CA MET A 30 -4.55 -5.35 -0.11
C MET A 30 -5.71 -4.39 0.21
N ALA A 31 -6.95 -4.75 -0.11
CA ALA A 31 -8.10 -3.83 -0.08
C ALA A 31 -8.27 -3.11 1.27
N ALA A 32 -8.04 -3.83 2.38
CA ALA A 32 -8.11 -3.29 3.73
C ALA A 32 -7.12 -2.15 4.02
N PHE A 33 -6.01 -2.08 3.27
CA PHE A 33 -4.97 -1.05 3.43
C PHE A 33 -5.19 0.18 2.55
N PHE A 34 -6.11 0.11 1.59
CA PHE A 34 -6.37 1.24 0.69
C PHE A 34 -7.26 2.32 1.29
N ASP A 35 -7.89 2.07 2.44
CA ASP A 35 -8.64 3.10 3.14
C ASP A 35 -7.73 4.27 3.55
N GLY A 36 -8.10 5.49 3.19
CA GLY A 36 -7.25 6.69 3.37
C GLY A 36 -5.99 6.80 2.49
N ALA A 37 -5.66 5.80 1.66
CA ALA A 37 -4.39 5.74 0.91
C ALA A 37 -4.18 6.88 -0.09
N TYR A 38 -5.27 7.41 -0.66
CA TYR A 38 -5.24 8.47 -1.67
C TYR A 38 -5.95 9.73 -1.17
N THR A 39 -5.33 10.44 -0.23
CA THR A 39 -5.88 11.68 0.35
C THR A 39 -5.08 12.91 -0.13
N PRO A 40 -5.74 13.99 -0.60
CA PRO A 40 -7.18 14.13 -0.80
C PRO A 40 -7.71 13.34 -2.00
N LYS A 41 -8.90 12.75 -1.84
CA LYS A 41 -9.54 11.91 -2.86
C LYS A 41 -10.56 12.71 -3.67
N PRO A 42 -10.49 12.72 -5.02
CA PRO A 42 -11.53 13.35 -5.84
C PRO A 42 -12.92 12.74 -5.61
N HIS A 43 -13.96 13.57 -5.70
CA HIS A 43 -15.34 13.13 -5.61
C HIS A 43 -15.66 12.12 -6.73
N LEU A 44 -16.47 11.09 -6.45
CA LEU A 44 -16.83 9.98 -7.37
C LEU A 44 -15.72 9.01 -7.79
N VAL A 45 -14.52 9.08 -7.19
CA VAL A 45 -13.42 8.16 -7.51
C VAL A 45 -13.11 7.27 -6.31
N ASN A 46 -13.07 5.95 -6.52
CA ASN A 46 -12.65 4.98 -5.51
C ASN A 46 -11.13 4.74 -5.54
N ASN A 47 -10.60 4.08 -4.51
CA ASN A 47 -9.17 3.82 -4.39
C ASN A 47 -8.64 2.90 -5.50
N TYR A 48 -9.48 1.98 -5.99
CA TYR A 48 -9.17 1.11 -7.13
C TYR A 48 -8.90 1.91 -8.41
N ASN A 49 -9.77 2.86 -8.74
CA ASN A 49 -9.64 3.73 -9.91
C ASN A 49 -8.36 4.56 -9.83
N LEU A 50 -8.00 5.03 -8.63
CA LEU A 50 -6.76 5.78 -8.40
C LEU A 50 -5.53 4.88 -8.51
N LEU A 51 -5.57 3.67 -7.97
CA LEU A 51 -4.50 2.69 -8.12
C LEU A 51 -4.24 2.39 -9.60
N LEU A 52 -5.28 2.11 -10.38
CA LEU A 52 -5.16 1.93 -11.82
C LEU A 52 -4.58 3.17 -12.51
N LYS A 53 -5.13 4.36 -12.23
CA LYS A 53 -4.67 5.63 -12.82
C LYS A 53 -3.17 5.87 -12.59
N TYR A 54 -2.65 5.59 -11.41
CA TYR A 54 -1.26 5.88 -11.06
C TYR A 54 -0.26 4.80 -11.46
N ASN A 55 -0.71 3.59 -11.81
CA ASN A 55 0.18 2.44 -12.02
C ASN A 55 0.05 1.79 -13.39
N LEU A 56 -1.11 1.90 -14.05
CA LEU A 56 -1.30 1.36 -15.40
C LEU A 56 -0.33 2.05 -16.38
N ASN A 57 0.35 1.24 -17.19
CA ASN A 57 1.37 1.67 -18.14
C ASN A 57 2.59 2.41 -17.53
N LYS A 58 2.83 2.28 -16.21
CA LYS A 58 4.00 2.90 -15.53
C LYS A 58 5.16 1.94 -15.31
N ALA A 59 4.87 0.69 -14.93
CA ALA A 59 5.86 -0.36 -14.79
C ALA A 59 5.38 -1.61 -15.56
N PRO A 60 6.24 -2.30 -16.33
CA PRO A 60 5.86 -3.54 -16.97
C PRO A 60 5.68 -4.63 -15.90
N VAL A 61 4.42 -4.93 -15.55
CA VAL A 61 4.09 -5.98 -14.57
C VAL A 61 3.43 -7.15 -15.28
N TYR A 62 4.22 -7.85 -16.09
CA TYR A 62 3.83 -9.05 -16.79
C TYR A 62 5.05 -9.94 -16.99
N PHE A 63 4.83 -11.24 -17.08
CA PHE A 63 5.86 -12.22 -17.39
C PHE A 63 5.82 -12.58 -18.87
N THR A 64 6.99 -12.89 -19.41
CA THR A 64 7.11 -13.79 -20.56
C THR A 64 6.73 -15.22 -20.14
N MET A 65 6.39 -16.09 -21.11
CA MET A 65 6.07 -17.49 -20.80
C MET A 65 7.18 -18.19 -20.02
N SER A 66 8.44 -17.98 -20.39
CA SER A 66 9.60 -18.58 -19.71
C SER A 66 9.75 -18.09 -18.27
N GLU A 67 9.49 -16.81 -17.99
CA GLU A 67 9.56 -16.27 -16.64
C GLU A 67 8.42 -16.81 -15.76
N ALA A 68 7.23 -16.98 -16.33
CA ALA A 68 6.09 -17.58 -15.63
C ALA A 68 6.37 -19.06 -15.28
N GLU A 69 6.93 -19.83 -16.22
CA GLU A 69 7.34 -21.22 -16.00
C GLU A 69 8.43 -21.33 -14.93
N ALA A 70 9.37 -20.38 -14.90
CA ALA A 70 10.41 -20.28 -13.88
C ALA A 70 9.91 -19.77 -12.51
N LYS A 71 8.60 -19.52 -12.35
CA LYS A 71 8.00 -18.92 -11.15
C LYS A 71 8.70 -17.63 -10.73
N ALA A 72 9.08 -16.82 -11.70
CA ALA A 72 9.74 -15.53 -11.46
C ALA A 72 8.83 -14.61 -10.62
N CYS A 73 9.44 -13.59 -10.01
CA CYS A 73 8.72 -12.54 -9.28
C CYS A 73 9.03 -11.19 -9.95
N VAL A 74 7.99 -10.45 -10.37
CA VAL A 74 8.19 -9.07 -10.81
C VAL A 74 8.18 -8.15 -9.59
N VAL A 75 9.33 -7.59 -9.26
CA VAL A 75 9.42 -6.49 -8.29
C VAL A 75 9.16 -5.19 -9.03
N ALA A 76 7.90 -4.75 -9.04
CA ALA A 76 7.50 -3.49 -9.66
C ALA A 76 7.13 -2.44 -8.59
N PRO A 77 7.65 -1.21 -8.70
CA PRO A 77 7.27 -0.14 -7.79
C PRO A 77 5.83 0.30 -8.09
N TYR A 78 4.91 0.02 -7.18
CA TYR A 78 3.54 0.53 -7.22
C TYR A 78 3.38 1.76 -6.33
N LYS A 79 2.75 2.81 -6.86
CA LYS A 79 2.27 3.94 -6.08
C LYS A 79 0.94 3.56 -5.43
N VAL A 80 1.03 2.96 -4.25
CA VAL A 80 -0.12 2.47 -3.47
C VAL A 80 -0.73 3.53 -2.55
N THR A 81 0.03 4.56 -2.19
CA THR A 81 -0.45 5.70 -1.39
C THR A 81 0.08 7.03 -1.96
N GLN A 82 -0.60 8.12 -1.62
CA GLN A 82 -0.11 9.49 -1.84
C GLN A 82 0.25 10.22 -0.54
N GLY A 83 0.05 9.57 0.60
CA GLY A 83 0.54 10.07 1.88
C GLY A 83 2.06 10.02 1.94
N THR A 84 2.67 11.10 2.40
CA THR A 84 4.07 11.09 2.81
C THR A 84 4.16 10.66 4.27
N LEU A 85 4.73 9.49 4.50
CA LEU A 85 5.13 9.05 5.84
C LEU A 85 6.56 9.51 6.09
N ARG A 86 6.80 10.25 7.17
CA ARG A 86 8.19 10.48 7.60
C ARG A 86 8.80 9.12 7.97
N PRO A 87 10.04 8.83 7.54
CA PRO A 87 10.72 7.63 7.97
C PRO A 87 10.76 7.55 9.50
N ILE A 88 10.34 6.41 10.03
CA ILE A 88 10.53 6.10 11.45
C ILE A 88 11.99 5.64 11.59
N LYS A 89 12.76 6.36 12.41
CA LYS A 89 14.14 5.97 12.71
C LYS A 89 14.12 5.02 13.90
N LEU A 90 14.95 3.99 13.81
CA LEU A 90 15.21 3.06 14.89
C LEU A 90 16.70 3.15 15.25
N GLU A 91 17.01 3.28 16.54
CA GLU A 91 18.37 3.30 17.07
C GLU A 91 18.49 2.22 18.14
N VAL A 92 19.53 1.40 18.05
CA VAL A 92 19.86 0.45 19.13
C VAL A 92 20.67 1.20 20.19
N ARG A 93 20.22 1.14 21.44
CA ARG A 93 20.94 1.68 22.60
C ARG A 93 21.02 0.62 23.70
N GLY A 94 22.18 -0.03 23.80
CA GLY A 94 22.32 -1.21 24.66
C GLY A 94 21.38 -2.31 24.18
N ASP A 95 20.60 -2.86 25.10
CA ASP A 95 19.61 -3.91 24.81
C ASP A 95 18.23 -3.36 24.41
N MET A 96 18.13 -2.05 24.14
CA MET A 96 16.88 -1.39 23.77
C MET A 96 16.87 -0.94 22.31
N LEU A 97 15.72 -1.08 21.66
CA LEU A 97 15.41 -0.49 20.36
C LEU A 97 14.59 0.78 20.57
N ILE A 98 15.15 1.93 20.23
CA ILE A 98 14.53 3.24 20.39
C ILE A 98 13.98 3.72 19.06
N SER A 99 12.69 4.03 19.02
CA SER A 99 12.02 4.62 17.85
C SER A 99 12.00 6.14 17.91
N SER A 100 11.99 6.80 16.76
CA SER A 100 11.71 8.24 16.66
C SER A 100 10.25 8.60 16.98
N ILE A 101 9.37 7.61 17.12
CA ILE A 101 7.99 7.80 17.59
C ILE A 101 8.02 8.07 19.08
N ARG A 102 7.46 9.21 19.49
CA ARG A 102 7.45 9.63 20.89
C ARG A 102 6.22 9.10 21.60
N SER A 103 6.36 8.84 22.88
CA SER A 103 5.26 8.63 23.83
C SER A 103 5.22 9.83 24.78
N PRO A 104 4.05 10.22 25.33
CA PRO A 104 3.98 11.21 26.39
C PRO A 104 4.85 10.78 27.58
N GLU A 105 5.41 11.76 28.29
CA GLU A 105 6.21 11.49 29.48
C GLU A 105 5.38 10.76 30.54
N GLY A 106 5.94 9.71 31.14
CA GLY A 106 5.24 8.88 32.12
C GLY A 106 4.16 7.95 31.56
N PHE A 107 3.93 7.92 30.24
CA PHE A 107 2.98 6.98 29.64
C PHE A 107 3.59 5.58 29.58
N SER A 108 3.02 4.66 30.36
CA SER A 108 3.39 3.25 30.38
C SER A 108 2.28 2.43 29.75
N ILE A 109 2.64 1.55 28.81
CA ILE A 109 1.72 0.57 28.24
C ILE A 109 1.75 -0.64 29.17
N THR A 110 0.62 -0.91 29.82
CA THR A 110 0.41 -2.10 30.65
C THR A 110 -0.75 -2.93 30.08
N GLU A 111 -0.63 -4.25 30.16
CA GLU A 111 -1.57 -5.20 29.54
C GLU A 111 -3.00 -5.12 30.10
N ASP A 112 -3.14 -4.63 31.33
CA ASP A 112 -4.36 -4.63 32.13
C ASP A 112 -5.16 -3.33 32.05
N VAL A 113 -4.51 -2.20 31.73
CA VAL A 113 -5.14 -0.87 31.75
C VAL A 113 -5.16 -0.21 30.38
N THR A 114 -4.21 -0.53 29.51
CA THR A 114 -3.98 0.29 28.31
C THR A 114 -4.67 -0.28 27.08
N THR A 115 -5.73 0.38 26.62
CA THR A 115 -6.44 0.01 25.39
C THR A 115 -5.73 0.53 24.14
N LEU A 116 -6.00 -0.10 22.98
CA LEU A 116 -5.52 0.38 21.67
C LEU A 116 -5.89 1.86 21.42
N GLY A 117 -7.08 2.27 21.86
CA GLY A 117 -7.55 3.65 21.73
C GLY A 117 -6.72 4.65 22.54
N GLU A 118 -6.33 4.28 23.76
CA GLU A 118 -5.49 5.11 24.62
C GLU A 118 -4.06 5.24 24.09
N VAL A 119 -3.46 4.12 23.66
CA VAL A 119 -2.14 4.15 22.99
C VAL A 119 -2.19 5.03 21.75
N SER A 120 -3.22 4.87 20.92
CA SER A 120 -3.36 5.67 19.68
C SER A 120 -3.47 7.16 19.99
N ARG A 121 -4.29 7.55 20.98
CA ARG A 121 -4.44 8.96 21.39
C ARG A 121 -3.15 9.53 22.00
N ALA A 122 -2.47 8.76 22.85
CA ALA A 122 -1.21 9.15 23.47
C ALA A 122 -0.13 9.39 22.41
N LEU A 123 -0.03 8.53 21.39
CA LEU A 123 0.92 8.72 20.31
C LEU A 123 0.56 9.93 19.44
N LEU A 124 -0.72 10.13 19.10
CA LEU A 124 -1.15 11.27 18.28
C LEU A 124 -0.93 12.63 18.98
N SER A 125 -1.00 12.69 20.31
CA SER A 125 -0.84 13.95 21.05
C SER A 125 0.57 14.54 20.98
N VAL A 126 1.60 13.69 20.86
CA VAL A 126 3.01 14.11 20.84
C VAL A 126 3.69 13.97 19.47
N ASN A 127 3.08 13.25 18.53
CA ASN A 127 3.59 13.08 17.17
C ASN A 127 2.74 13.86 16.16
N MET A 128 2.80 15.19 16.17
CA MET A 128 1.97 16.07 15.31
C MET A 128 2.08 15.81 13.80
N TYR A 129 3.12 15.10 13.35
CA TYR A 129 3.29 14.68 11.96
C TYR A 129 2.44 13.47 11.60
N MET A 130 1.93 12.74 12.60
CA MET A 130 0.96 11.67 12.43
C MET A 130 -0.45 12.24 12.39
N LYS A 131 -1.28 11.73 11.48
CA LYS A 131 -2.69 12.10 11.39
C LYS A 131 -3.57 10.90 11.67
N GLU A 132 -4.70 11.15 12.30
CA GLU A 132 -5.75 10.16 12.49
C GLU A 132 -6.18 9.58 11.13
N GLY A 133 -6.42 8.26 11.09
CA GLY A 133 -6.76 7.53 9.86
C GLY A 133 -5.58 7.10 8.98
N ILE A 134 -4.33 7.44 9.32
CA ILE A 134 -3.14 6.88 8.65
C ILE A 134 -2.77 5.53 9.29
N LYS A 135 -2.72 4.47 8.48
CA LYS A 135 -2.22 3.14 8.91
C LYS A 135 -0.71 3.07 8.72
N TYR A 136 0.01 2.80 9.80
CA TYR A 136 1.46 2.58 9.79
C TYR A 136 1.71 1.07 9.82
N LEU A 137 2.37 0.53 8.79
CA LEU A 137 2.78 -0.87 8.75
C LEU A 137 4.23 -0.95 9.24
N PHE A 138 4.44 -1.65 10.36
CA PHE A 138 5.77 -2.00 10.84
C PHE A 138 6.11 -3.38 10.26
N LEU A 139 7.07 -3.42 9.35
CA LEU A 139 7.65 -4.67 8.88
C LEU A 139 8.89 -4.91 9.74
N THR A 140 8.84 -5.95 10.58
CA THR A 140 9.98 -6.47 11.35
C THR A 140 10.78 -7.44 10.50
#